data_AF-A0A3D0X2A7-F1
#
_entry.id   AF-A0A3D0X2A7-F1
#
_cell.length_a   1.000
_cell.length_b   1.000
_cell.length_c   1.000
_cell.angle_alpha   90.00
_cell.angle_beta   90.00
_cell.angle_gamma   90.00
#
_symmetry.space_group_name_H-M   'P 1'
#
loop_
_entity.id
_entity.type
_entity.pdbx_description
1 polymer ?
#
loop_
_entity_poly.entity_id
_entity_poly.type
_entity_poly.pdbx_seq_one_letter_code
_entity_poly.pdbx_strand_id
1 'polypeptide(L)'
;MTRTVNMGNIFYQARMRAAAKDTDFESRASTADIVGISSTRLYQIERGLRQPHRDELLIMSKEYDAPELLEAYCHTMCPVGEQCKKNK
;
A
#
# COMPACT_ATOMS: atom_id res chain seq x y z
N MET A 1 8.19 18.92 15.61
CA MET A 1 7.97 17.46 15.47
C MET A 1 8.37 17.06 14.06
N THR A 2 9.59 16.54 13.88
CA THR A 2 10.15 16.18 12.58
C THR A 2 9.38 14.98 12.01
N ARG A 3 8.67 15.18 10.90
CA ARG A 3 7.97 14.13 10.15
C ARG A 3 9.02 13.21 9.49
N THR A 4 9.56 12.24 10.21
CA THR A 4 10.35 11.16 9.60
C THR A 4 9.46 10.38 8.64
N VAL A 5 9.79 10.41 7.34
CA VAL A 5 9.10 9.60 6.33
C VAL A 5 9.49 8.14 6.61
N ASN A 6 8.51 7.28 6.90
CA ASN A 6 8.81 5.87 7.09
C ASN A 6 9.01 5.22 5.71
N MET A 7 10.20 5.44 5.14
CA MET A 7 10.62 4.87 3.85
C MET A 7 10.67 3.33 3.88
N GLY A 8 10.46 2.65 5.02
CA GLY A 8 10.42 1.19 5.09
C GLY A 8 9.07 0.55 4.73
N ASN A 9 8.01 1.33 4.50
CA ASN A 9 6.68 0.77 4.25
C ASN A 9 6.58 0.15 2.84
N ILE A 10 6.08 -1.09 2.75
CA ILE A 10 6.00 -1.84 1.49
C ILE A 10 5.11 -1.18 0.44
N PHE A 11 4.03 -0.48 0.83
CA PHE A 11 3.14 0.23 -0.10
C PHE A 11 3.82 1.47 -0.69
N TYR A 12 4.59 2.20 0.12
CA TYR A 12 5.40 3.32 -0.38
C TYR A 12 6.45 2.82 -1.37
N GLN A 13 7.17 1.76 -1.02
CA GLN A 13 8.20 1.18 -1.88
C GLN A 13 7.64 0.60 -3.18
N ALA A 14 6.44 0.02 -3.15
CA ALA A 14 5.75 -0.42 -4.36
C ALA A 14 5.41 0.76 -5.28
N ARG A 15 4.81 1.83 -4.74
CA ARG A 15 4.50 3.03 -5.55
C ARG A 15 5.77 3.67 -6.13
N MET A 16 6.87 3.73 -5.38
CA MET A 16 8.15 4.27 -5.89
C MET A 16 8.78 3.40 -6.98
N ARG A 17 8.60 2.07 -6.93
CA ARG A 17 9.01 1.18 -8.03
C ARG A 17 8.14 1.37 -9.27
N ALA A 18 6.84 1.57 -9.11
CA ALA A 18 5.95 1.94 -10.21
C ALA A 18 6.36 3.31 -10.81
N ALA A 19 6.68 4.28 -9.95
CA ALA A 19 7.13 5.62 -10.35
C ALA A 19 8.41 5.62 -11.18
N ALA A 20 9.30 4.64 -10.97
CA ALA A 20 10.50 4.49 -11.79
C ALA A 20 10.20 4.08 -13.24
N LYS A 21 8.99 3.59 -13.54
CA LYS A 21 8.54 3.19 -14.88
C LYS A 21 7.49 4.15 -15.47
N ASP A 22 6.69 4.77 -14.60
CA ASP A 22 5.58 5.64 -14.98
C ASP A 22 5.46 6.82 -13.99
N THR A 23 5.64 8.03 -14.51
CA THR A 23 5.71 9.26 -13.71
C THR A 23 4.40 9.59 -12.98
N ASP A 24 3.27 9.03 -13.41
CA ASP A 24 1.99 9.28 -12.74
C ASP A 24 1.98 8.70 -11.30
N PHE A 25 2.91 7.80 -10.97
CA PHE A 25 3.08 7.27 -9.63
C PHE A 25 4.02 8.08 -8.72
N GLU A 26 4.70 9.12 -9.22
CA GLU A 26 5.68 9.89 -8.43
C GLU A 26 5.05 10.58 -7.23
N SER A 27 3.86 11.15 -7.42
CA SER A 27 3.14 11.86 -6.36
C SER A 27 1.90 11.09 -5.91
N ARG A 28 1.56 11.20 -4.63
CA ARG A 28 0.28 10.64 -4.14
C ARG A 28 -0.94 11.31 -4.77
N ALA A 29 -0.79 12.53 -5.31
CA ALA A 29 -1.89 13.25 -5.92
C ALA A 29 -2.24 12.63 -7.28
N SER A 30 -1.26 12.50 -8.18
CA SER A 30 -1.43 11.84 -9.47
C SER A 30 -1.80 10.36 -9.31
N THR A 31 -1.18 9.65 -8.36
CA THR A 31 -1.55 8.26 -8.09
C THR A 31 -2.99 8.10 -7.63
N ALA A 32 -3.50 9.04 -6.81
CA ALA A 32 -4.86 8.98 -6.29
C ALA A 32 -5.92 8.89 -7.40
N ASP A 33 -5.68 9.58 -8.52
CA ASP A 33 -6.57 9.57 -9.68
C ASP A 33 -6.56 8.21 -10.40
N ILE A 34 -5.41 7.51 -10.40
CA ILE A 34 -5.27 6.17 -10.99
C ILE A 34 -5.88 5.10 -10.10
N VAL A 35 -5.50 5.07 -8.82
CA VAL A 35 -5.95 4.01 -7.89
C VAL A 35 -7.36 4.25 -7.34
N GLY A 36 -7.96 5.42 -7.60
CA GLY A 36 -9.31 5.74 -7.17
C GLY A 36 -9.47 5.93 -5.66
N ILE A 37 -8.40 6.28 -4.94
CA ILE A 37 -8.44 6.60 -3.50
C ILE A 37 -7.72 7.90 -3.20
N SER A 38 -8.19 8.65 -2.20
CA SER A 38 -7.62 9.96 -1.91
C SER A 38 -6.12 9.94 -1.59
N SER A 39 -5.41 11.00 -1.96
CA SER A 39 -3.98 11.17 -1.62
C SER A 39 -3.70 11.16 -0.11
N THR A 40 -4.68 11.58 0.71
CA THR A 40 -4.63 11.47 2.16
C THR A 40 -4.71 10.01 2.61
N ARG A 41 -5.55 9.19 1.96
CA ARG A 41 -5.64 7.75 2.23
C ARG A 41 -4.32 7.05 1.88
N LEU A 42 -3.75 7.34 0.71
CA LEU A 42 -2.42 6.86 0.31
C LEU A 42 -1.35 7.25 1.34
N TYR A 43 -1.35 8.52 1.81
CA TYR A 43 -0.42 8.96 2.85
C TYR A 43 -0.56 8.15 4.13
N GLN A 44 -1.78 7.88 4.60
CA GLN A 44 -2.00 7.11 5.81
C GLN A 44 -1.48 5.67 5.67
N ILE A 45 -1.73 5.04 4.53
CA ILE A 45 -1.31 3.65 4.25
C ILE A 45 0.21 3.56 4.15
N GLU A 46 0.82 4.42 3.32
CA GLU A 46 2.28 4.48 3.11
C GLU A 46 3.06 4.87 4.36
N ARG A 47 2.42 5.54 5.31
CA ARG A 47 3.03 5.89 6.60
C ARG A 47 2.75 4.87 7.69
N GLY A 48 1.99 3.81 7.39
CA GLY A 48 1.58 2.79 8.36
C GLY A 48 0.59 3.29 9.41
N LEU A 49 -0.07 4.43 9.16
CA LEU A 49 -1.09 4.99 10.07
C LEU A 49 -2.42 4.25 9.96
N ARG A 50 -2.70 3.67 8.79
CA ARG A 50 -3.89 2.84 8.53
C ARG A 50 -3.48 1.67 7.64
N GLN A 51 -4.11 0.52 7.86
CA GLN A 51 -4.01 -0.59 6.93
C GLN A 51 -4.92 -0.33 5.72
N PRO A 52 -4.53 -0.81 4.52
CA PRO A 52 -5.42 -0.75 3.36
C PRO A 52 -6.65 -1.64 3.57
N HIS A 53 -7.77 -1.24 2.98
CA HIS A 53 -8.89 -2.13 2.77
C HIS A 53 -8.56 -3.12 1.64
N ARG A 54 -9.31 -4.22 1.56
CA ARG A 54 -9.01 -5.32 0.63
C ARG A 54 -9.10 -4.90 -0.83
N ASP A 55 -10.11 -4.12 -1.17
CA ASP A 55 -10.31 -3.50 -2.48
C ASP A 55 -9.17 -2.54 -2.83
N GLU A 56 -8.80 -1.64 -1.91
CA GLU A 56 -7.67 -0.73 -2.08
C GLU A 56 -6.36 -1.50 -2.34
N LEU A 57 -6.14 -2.58 -1.60
CA LEU A 57 -4.98 -3.46 -1.74
C LEU A 57 -4.95 -4.15 -3.12
N LEU A 58 -6.08 -4.66 -3.61
CA LEU A 58 -6.18 -5.29 -4.92
C LEU A 58 -5.87 -4.30 -6.03
N ILE A 59 -6.41 -3.07 -5.94
CA ILE A 59 -6.14 -2.01 -6.91
C ILE A 59 -4.67 -1.62 -6.87
N MET A 60 -4.11 -1.31 -5.69
CA MET A 60 -2.70 -0.95 -5.56
C MET A 60 -1.76 -2.06 -6.06
N SER A 61 -2.05 -3.33 -5.77
CA SER A 61 -1.24 -4.45 -6.26
C SER A 61 -1.24 -4.54 -7.79
N LYS A 62 -2.41 -4.30 -8.41
CA LYS A 62 -2.55 -4.30 -9.87
C LYS A 62 -1.86 -3.10 -10.51
N GLU A 63 -2.18 -1.88 -10.06
CA GLU A 63 -1.68 -0.64 -10.68
C GLU A 63 -0.18 -0.42 -10.43
N TYR A 64 0.36 -0.88 -9.30
CA TYR A 64 1.79 -0.80 -9.02
C TYR A 64 2.61 -1.97 -9.58
N ASP A 65 1.96 -2.97 -10.21
CA ASP A 65 2.60 -4.23 -10.63
C ASP A 65 3.36 -4.90 -9.47
N ALA A 66 2.69 -5.02 -8.32
CA ALA A 66 3.27 -5.44 -7.04
C ALA A 66 2.42 -6.54 -6.35
N PRO A 67 2.45 -7.80 -6.86
CA PRO A 67 1.70 -8.93 -6.29
C PRO A 67 2.11 -9.28 -4.85
N GLU A 68 3.35 -8.98 -4.46
CA GLU A 68 3.87 -9.22 -3.11
C GLU A 68 3.12 -8.44 -2.02
N LEU A 69 2.40 -7.36 -2.37
CA LEU A 69 1.54 -6.65 -1.44
C LEU A 69 0.41 -7.54 -0.91
N LEU A 70 -0.13 -8.43 -1.76
CA LEU A 70 -1.20 -9.35 -1.38
C LEU A 70 -0.71 -10.38 -0.36
N GLU A 71 0.47 -10.95 -0.61
CA GLU A 71 1.10 -11.92 0.27
C GLU A 71 1.43 -11.29 1.63
N ALA A 72 2.09 -10.13 1.62
CA ALA A 72 2.43 -9.41 2.84
C ALA A 72 1.19 -9.10 3.67
N TYR A 73 0.12 -8.63 3.04
CA TYR A 73 -1.14 -8.34 3.74
C TYR A 73 -1.76 -9.61 4.35
N CYS A 74 -1.90 -10.69 3.57
CA CYS A 74 -2.46 -11.95 4.06
C CYS A 74 -1.68 -12.53 5.24
N HIS A 75 -0.36 -12.36 5.25
CA HIS A 75 0.49 -12.86 6.32
C HIS A 75 0.55 -11.97 7.55
N THR A 76 0.43 -10.65 7.43
CA THR A 76 0.75 -9.73 8.54
C THR A 76 -0.38 -8.79 8.95
N MET A 77 -1.41 -8.62 8.12
CA MET A 77 -2.45 -7.59 8.28
C MET A 77 -3.87 -8.15 8.25
N CYS A 78 -4.11 -9.21 7.47
CA CYS A 78 -5.42 -9.79 7.27
C CYS A 78 -5.97 -10.42 8.58
N PRO A 79 -7.12 -9.96 9.11
CA PRO A 79 -7.69 -10.52 10.34
C PRO A 79 -8.06 -12.00 10.20
N VAL A 80 -8.52 -12.42 9.01
CA VAL A 80 -8.82 -13.82 8.72
C VAL A 80 -7.53 -14.65 8.74
N GLY A 81 -6.48 -14.15 8.10
CA GLY A 81 -5.16 -14.81 8.09
C GLY A 81 -4.59 -14.97 9.50
N GLU A 82 -4.73 -13.95 10.35
CA GLU A 82 -4.34 -14.02 11.77
C GLU A 82 -5.13 -15.11 12.52
N GLN A 83 -6.45 -15.19 12.30
CA GLN A 83 -7.27 -16.21 12.93
C GLN A 83 -6.90 -17.63 12.47
N CYS A 84 -6.61 -17.82 11.19
CA CYS A 84 -6.17 -19.12 10.66
C CYS A 84 -4.81 -19.57 11.24
N LYS A 85 -3.96 -18.65 11.69
CA LYS A 85 -2.67 -18.97 12.34
C LYS A 85 -2.82 -19.37 13.80
N LYS A 86 -3.79 -18.80 14.52
CA LYS A 86 -4.05 -19.11 15.94
C LYS A 86 -4.58 -20.52 16.17
N ASN A 87 -5.19 -21.11 15.15
CA ASN A 87 -5.80 -22.44 15.20
C ASN A 87 -4.87 -23.56 14.67
N LYS A 88 -3.57 -23.27 14.53
CA LYS A 88 -2.53 -24.24 14.18
C LYS A 88 -1.61 -24.44 15.37
#